data_AF-A0A7C6X1R5-F1
#
_entry.id   AF-A0A7C6X1R5-F1
#
_cell.length_a   1.000
_cell.length_b   1.000
_cell.length_c   1.000
_cell.angle_alpha   90.00
_cell.angle_beta   90.00
_cell.angle_gamma   90.00
#
_symmetry.space_group_name_H-M   'P 1'
#
loop_
_entity.id
_entity.type
_entity.pdbx_description
1 polymer ?
#
loop_
_entity_poly.entity_id
_entity_poly.type
_entity_poly.pdbx_seq_one_letter_code
_entity_poly.pdbx_strand_id
1 'polypeptide(L)'
;MKKPMIFLTTIILLLAVPIQAICAPADFNGGVHNEYEYEEIVFITGKPIRFSGELRISESGRDDTQTTTYRFNLTSKDETIKTKLTRSVTFVTEYNRRDDKGQATTNISLSKYSEKIDIGSDKYELRDYQFSKSDVIDQRPASDFYSGNFEGRKYYTINRDEGEVVVNISGGNVGYENFWGNTETHIINYYITSERILTDEEGERDKVCWEGTVQVQVSDSMTKNLVYSENEANLSSFVGGYIRTTNREMNSSYEYDLPRMNDNVPHKSRRARDDIQLSSKMVPRVERLVVPKFRDVSGHWAEEYISKLYSLDVFDESPNFFTPEVAMTRAEFTKGVIRACDIRTSMEENTRRNVRRRNEPPEESPFKDVSVDDADYKYIKAGLEKGIIFGETHDLFKPRDYLTRAQAITILIRALGFGSRAPNPGYYTSFADDHKIPSWARDSVYVAREIGITEGDSSNRFNPNQIMTRAEASAMLVRFLQFLERDLQRDYRENIILYN
;
A
#
# COMPACT_ATOMS: atom_id res chain seq x y z
N MET A 1 24.01 36.87 -49.08
CA MET A 1 24.58 36.46 -47.78
C MET A 1 23.59 36.75 -46.67
N LYS A 2 22.83 35.75 -46.23
CA LYS A 2 22.00 35.80 -45.02
C LYS A 2 22.25 34.48 -44.27
N LYS A 3 22.83 34.57 -43.08
CA LYS A 3 23.11 33.42 -42.20
C LYS A 3 21.79 32.94 -41.58
N PRO A 4 21.49 31.63 -41.55
CA PRO A 4 20.41 31.11 -40.72
C PRO A 4 20.89 30.93 -39.27
N MET A 5 20.07 31.44 -38.36
CA MET A 5 20.24 31.46 -36.91
C MET A 5 19.92 30.06 -36.35
N ILE A 6 20.87 29.46 -35.66
CA ILE A 6 20.75 28.17 -34.98
C ILE A 6 19.86 28.39 -33.74
N PHE A 7 18.64 27.84 -33.76
CA PHE A 7 17.82 27.69 -32.57
C PHE A 7 18.30 26.44 -31.81
N LEU A 8 19.07 26.66 -30.76
CA LEU A 8 19.43 25.64 -29.78
C LEU A 8 18.21 25.45 -28.85
N THR A 9 17.26 24.60 -29.23
CA THR A 9 16.22 24.12 -28.32
C THR A 9 16.82 23.10 -27.38
N THR A 10 17.25 23.56 -26.22
CA THR A 10 17.56 22.75 -25.05
C THR A 10 16.28 22.01 -24.64
N ILE A 11 16.16 20.74 -25.03
CA ILE A 11 15.11 19.85 -24.56
C ILE A 11 15.44 19.51 -23.10
N ILE A 12 14.88 20.28 -22.17
CA ILE A 12 14.77 19.88 -20.77
C ILE A 12 13.68 18.81 -20.72
N LEU A 13 14.10 17.55 -20.88
CA LEU A 13 13.26 16.39 -20.65
C LEU A 13 13.21 16.13 -19.13
N LEU A 14 12.39 16.92 -18.42
CA LEU A 14 11.91 16.58 -17.07
C LEU A 14 10.42 16.28 -17.17
N LEU A 15 10.09 15.07 -17.57
CA LEU A 15 8.81 14.44 -17.27
C LEU A 15 9.10 13.29 -16.32
N ALA A 16 9.36 13.64 -15.05
CA ALA A 16 9.20 12.69 -13.97
C ALA A 16 7.69 12.47 -13.82
N VAL A 17 7.20 11.38 -14.41
CA VAL A 17 5.90 10.82 -14.03
C VAL A 17 6.07 10.32 -12.59
N PRO A 18 5.24 10.72 -11.61
CA PRO A 18 5.27 10.08 -10.31
C PRO A 18 4.80 8.64 -10.51
N ILE A 19 5.70 7.71 -10.24
CA ILE A 19 5.44 6.27 -10.28
C ILE A 19 4.61 5.94 -9.04
N GLN A 20 3.52 5.19 -9.23
CA GLN A 20 2.87 4.44 -8.17
C GLN A 20 3.83 3.35 -7.72
N ALA A 21 4.77 3.68 -6.84
CA ALA A 21 5.45 2.67 -6.06
C ALA A 21 4.44 2.18 -5.03
N ILE A 22 3.63 1.19 -5.42
CA ILE A 22 3.01 0.28 -4.46
C ILE A 22 4.18 -0.20 -3.59
N CYS A 23 4.08 -0.06 -2.26
CA CYS A 23 5.08 -0.65 -1.37
C CYS A 23 5.09 -2.15 -1.62
N ALA A 24 6.18 -2.62 -2.19
CA ALA A 24 6.39 -4.00 -2.56
C ALA A 24 7.90 -4.25 -2.42
N PRO A 25 8.32 -5.36 -1.79
CA PRO A 25 9.69 -5.80 -1.86
C PRO A 25 10.21 -5.77 -3.30
N ALA A 26 11.45 -5.27 -3.48
CA ALA A 26 11.98 -4.98 -4.81
C ALA A 26 12.11 -6.22 -5.72
N ASP A 27 12.21 -7.41 -5.15
CA ASP A 27 12.14 -8.69 -5.87
C ASP A 27 11.84 -9.79 -4.84
N PHE A 28 11.68 -11.02 -5.29
CA PHE A 28 11.45 -12.20 -4.46
C PHE A 28 12.76 -12.77 -3.92
N ASN A 29 13.71 -11.91 -3.52
CA ASN A 29 14.99 -12.30 -2.90
C ASN A 29 15.11 -11.84 -1.43
N GLY A 30 14.19 -11.01 -0.94
CA GLY A 30 14.17 -10.55 0.45
C GLY A 30 15.00 -9.31 0.78
N GLY A 31 15.55 -8.62 -0.23
CA GLY A 31 16.40 -7.47 0.06
C GLY A 31 15.63 -6.25 0.56
N VAL A 32 16.36 -5.39 1.27
CA VAL A 32 15.89 -4.09 1.77
C VAL A 32 16.63 -2.98 1.03
N HIS A 33 16.02 -1.80 0.90
CA HIS A 33 16.73 -0.64 0.33
C HIS A 33 16.29 0.69 0.95
N ASN A 34 17.17 1.67 0.80
CA ASN A 34 16.87 3.10 0.95
C ASN A 34 17.10 3.82 -0.39
N GLU A 35 17.23 5.13 -0.38
CA GLU A 35 17.41 5.96 -1.58
C GLU A 35 18.72 5.68 -2.35
N TYR A 36 19.71 5.06 -1.71
CA TYR A 36 21.07 4.96 -2.23
C TYR A 36 21.60 3.54 -2.30
N GLU A 37 21.20 2.68 -1.37
CA GLU A 37 21.76 1.34 -1.19
C GLU A 37 20.63 0.30 -1.05
N TYR A 38 20.77 -0.80 -1.79
CA TYR A 38 20.04 -2.04 -1.62
C TYR A 38 20.95 -3.07 -0.94
N GLU A 39 20.39 -3.90 -0.08
CA GLU A 39 21.09 -4.98 0.60
C GLU A 39 20.28 -6.29 0.54
N GLU A 40 20.96 -7.43 0.32
CA GLU A 40 20.36 -8.76 0.41
C GLU A 40 21.35 -9.81 0.93
N ILE A 41 20.82 -10.94 1.41
CA ILE A 41 21.63 -12.12 1.74
C ILE A 41 21.43 -13.20 0.67
N VAL A 42 22.54 -13.72 0.17
CA VAL A 42 22.58 -14.79 -0.83
C VAL A 42 23.12 -16.08 -0.19
N PHE A 43 22.47 -17.21 -0.47
CA PHE A 43 22.74 -18.49 0.21
C PHE A 43 23.24 -19.61 -0.73
N ILE A 44 23.44 -19.32 -2.03
CA ILE A 44 23.74 -20.34 -3.05
C ILE A 44 25.10 -21.04 -2.88
N THR A 45 25.98 -20.51 -2.02
CA THR A 45 27.27 -21.13 -1.68
C THR A 45 27.18 -22.08 -0.49
N GLY A 46 26.00 -22.19 0.14
CA GLY A 46 25.80 -22.88 1.42
C GLY A 46 26.35 -22.11 2.63
N LYS A 47 26.76 -20.85 2.44
CA LYS A 47 27.00 -19.86 3.51
C LYS A 47 26.21 -18.59 3.18
N PRO A 48 25.64 -17.89 4.19
CA PRO A 48 25.04 -16.58 3.96
C PRO A 48 26.12 -15.57 3.56
N ILE A 49 25.89 -14.86 2.46
CA ILE A 49 26.78 -13.78 1.99
C ILE A 49 25.94 -12.52 1.80
N ARG A 50 26.32 -11.46 2.51
CA ARG A 50 25.66 -10.15 2.41
C ARG A 50 26.20 -9.39 1.21
N PHE A 51 25.30 -8.97 0.33
CA PHE A 51 25.58 -8.08 -0.79
C PHE A 51 24.94 -6.73 -0.54
N SER A 52 25.60 -5.66 -0.98
CA SER A 52 25.01 -4.32 -1.04
C SER A 52 25.43 -3.57 -2.31
N GLY A 53 24.62 -2.60 -2.73
CA GLY A 53 24.93 -1.78 -3.90
C GLY A 53 23.71 -1.11 -4.51
N GLU A 54 23.75 -0.91 -5.82
CA GLU A 54 22.75 -0.12 -6.53
C GLU A 54 21.56 -1.00 -6.99
N LEU A 55 20.34 -0.51 -6.71
CA LEU A 55 19.09 -1.00 -7.28
C LEU A 55 18.51 0.08 -8.20
N ARG A 56 18.14 -0.31 -9.42
CA ARG A 56 17.36 0.51 -10.34
C ARG A 56 16.07 -0.19 -10.73
N ILE A 57 14.96 0.53 -10.61
CA ILE A 57 13.62 0.07 -10.97
C ILE A 57 13.16 0.88 -12.19
N SER A 58 12.66 0.20 -13.21
CA SER A 58 12.04 0.85 -14.37
C SER A 58 10.71 0.19 -14.69
N GLU A 59 9.67 0.99 -14.83
CA GLU A 59 8.31 0.55 -15.09
C GLU A 59 7.79 1.09 -16.41
N SER A 60 6.96 0.30 -17.08
CA SER A 60 6.26 0.69 -18.30
C SER A 60 5.00 -0.14 -18.45
N GLY A 61 3.95 0.38 -19.06
CA GLY A 61 2.71 -0.35 -19.21
C GLY A 61 1.60 0.51 -19.79
N ARG A 62 0.49 -0.14 -20.16
CA ARG A 62 -0.76 0.50 -20.59
C ARG A 62 -1.92 -0.38 -20.14
N ASP A 63 -3.00 0.28 -19.73
CA ASP A 63 -4.27 -0.35 -19.39
C ASP A 63 -4.12 -1.52 -18.38
N ASP A 64 -4.36 -2.75 -18.81
CA ASP A 64 -4.42 -3.94 -17.95
C ASP A 64 -3.09 -4.70 -17.86
N THR A 65 -1.99 -4.14 -18.40
CA THR A 65 -0.65 -4.76 -18.32
C THR A 65 0.42 -3.77 -17.87
N GLN A 66 1.18 -4.18 -16.86
CA GLN A 66 2.35 -3.45 -16.36
C GLN A 66 3.59 -4.34 -16.46
N THR A 67 4.70 -3.74 -16.85
CA THR A 67 6.02 -4.38 -16.93
C THR A 67 6.97 -3.65 -16.01
N THR A 68 7.55 -4.38 -15.05
CA THR A 68 8.51 -3.84 -14.09
C THR A 68 9.84 -4.56 -14.28
N THR A 69 10.92 -3.79 -14.39
CA THR A 69 12.28 -4.32 -14.51
C THR A 69 13.15 -3.83 -13.37
N TYR A 70 13.73 -4.79 -12.65
CA TYR A 70 14.67 -4.57 -11.57
C TYR A 70 16.08 -4.87 -12.06
N ARG A 71 17.02 -3.96 -11.76
CA ARG A 71 18.44 -4.13 -12.08
C ARG A 71 19.28 -3.90 -10.83
N PHE A 72 20.12 -4.87 -10.53
CA PHE A 72 20.98 -4.89 -9.35
C PHE A 72 22.43 -4.94 -9.78
N ASN A 73 23.27 -4.15 -9.12
CA ASN A 73 24.71 -4.21 -9.21
C ASN A 73 25.29 -4.11 -7.80
N LEU A 74 25.60 -5.26 -7.22
CA LEU A 74 25.94 -5.41 -5.81
C LEU A 74 27.34 -6.00 -5.63
N THR A 75 27.94 -5.73 -4.47
CA THR A 75 29.23 -6.23 -4.01
C THR A 75 29.12 -6.61 -2.54
N SER A 76 29.97 -7.51 -2.03
CA SER A 76 30.01 -7.75 -0.58
C SER A 76 30.70 -6.58 0.13
N LYS A 77 30.29 -6.34 1.39
CA LYS A 77 31.02 -5.45 2.32
C LYS A 77 32.31 -6.10 2.85
N ASP A 78 32.51 -7.39 2.61
CA ASP A 78 33.75 -8.10 2.93
C ASP A 78 34.79 -7.90 1.81
N GLU A 79 35.79 -7.05 2.08
CA GLU A 79 36.87 -6.73 1.14
C GLU A 79 37.86 -7.89 0.92
N THR A 80 37.82 -8.94 1.76
CA THR A 80 38.80 -10.04 1.69
C THR A 80 38.56 -10.97 0.50
N ILE A 81 37.32 -11.03 -0.01
CA ILE A 81 36.93 -11.86 -1.14
C ILE A 81 36.33 -10.98 -2.22
N LYS A 82 36.88 -11.08 -3.43
CA LYS A 82 36.30 -10.41 -4.60
C LYS A 82 34.90 -10.98 -4.85
N THR A 83 33.90 -10.14 -4.69
CA THR A 83 32.49 -10.53 -4.83
C THR A 83 31.77 -9.54 -5.74
N LYS A 84 30.90 -10.05 -6.61
CA LYS A 84 30.06 -9.22 -7.47
C LYS A 84 28.77 -9.96 -7.82
N LEU A 85 27.64 -9.28 -7.71
CA LEU A 85 26.35 -9.75 -8.17
C LEU A 85 25.77 -8.75 -9.17
N THR A 86 25.44 -9.25 -10.35
CA THR A 86 24.66 -8.49 -11.34
C THR A 86 23.40 -9.27 -11.68
N ARG A 87 22.24 -8.64 -11.48
CA ARG A 87 20.94 -9.25 -11.71
C ARG A 87 20.07 -8.27 -12.51
N SER A 88 19.34 -8.77 -13.49
CA SER A 88 18.30 -8.05 -14.21
C SER A 88 17.10 -8.96 -14.38
N VAL A 89 15.96 -8.56 -13.83
CA VAL A 89 14.72 -9.36 -13.85
C VAL A 89 13.58 -8.47 -14.32
N THR A 90 12.81 -8.94 -15.29
CA THR A 90 11.64 -8.25 -15.83
C THR A 90 10.41 -9.10 -15.60
N PHE A 91 9.46 -8.57 -14.83
CA PHE A 91 8.16 -9.16 -14.61
C PHE A 91 7.09 -8.45 -15.44
N VAL A 92 6.09 -9.22 -15.86
CA VAL A 92 4.87 -8.71 -16.50
C VAL A 92 3.70 -9.08 -15.60
N THR A 93 2.97 -8.04 -15.19
CA THR A 93 1.75 -8.12 -14.39
C THR A 93 0.55 -7.91 -15.30
N GLU A 94 -0.35 -8.88 -15.33
CA GLU A 94 -1.65 -8.79 -15.98
C GLU A 94 -2.74 -8.58 -14.93
N TYR A 95 -3.61 -7.60 -15.15
CA TYR A 95 -4.72 -7.28 -14.26
C TYR A 95 -6.03 -7.79 -14.85
N ASN A 96 -6.84 -8.44 -14.02
CA ASN A 96 -8.20 -8.84 -14.37
C ASN A 96 -9.17 -8.28 -13.33
N ARG A 97 -9.93 -7.26 -13.72
CA ARG A 97 -10.88 -6.58 -12.83
C ARG A 97 -12.24 -7.25 -12.87
N ARG A 98 -12.82 -7.44 -11.69
CA ARG A 98 -14.16 -7.96 -11.43
C ARG A 98 -14.94 -6.91 -10.65
N ASP A 99 -15.34 -5.86 -11.35
CA ASP A 99 -16.11 -4.75 -10.76
C ASP A 99 -17.44 -5.25 -10.15
N ASP A 100 -17.99 -6.35 -10.68
CA ASP A 100 -19.18 -7.02 -10.14
C ASP A 100 -18.98 -7.62 -8.74
N LYS A 101 -17.72 -7.81 -8.33
CA LYS A 101 -17.31 -8.35 -7.02
C LYS A 101 -16.52 -7.38 -6.18
N GLY A 102 -16.18 -6.20 -6.70
CA GLY A 102 -15.24 -5.29 -6.03
C GLY A 102 -13.84 -5.90 -5.87
N GLN A 103 -13.45 -6.79 -6.78
CA GLN A 103 -12.19 -7.52 -6.70
C GLN A 103 -11.40 -7.40 -8.00
N ALA A 104 -10.09 -7.54 -7.91
CA ALA A 104 -9.24 -7.77 -9.06
C ALA A 104 -8.32 -8.95 -8.78
N THR A 105 -7.91 -9.67 -9.82
CA THR A 105 -6.83 -10.65 -9.72
C THR A 105 -5.65 -10.21 -10.55
N THR A 106 -4.45 -10.41 -10.04
CA THR A 106 -3.22 -10.18 -10.80
C THR A 106 -2.56 -11.52 -11.13
N ASN A 107 -1.92 -11.58 -12.30
CA ASN A 107 -1.00 -12.65 -12.63
C ASN A 107 0.33 -12.02 -12.98
N ILE A 108 1.38 -12.41 -12.26
CA ILE A 108 2.74 -11.92 -12.48
C ILE A 108 3.56 -13.08 -13.04
N SER A 109 4.16 -12.86 -14.20
CA SER A 109 5.01 -13.82 -14.89
C SER A 109 6.37 -13.21 -15.22
N LEU A 110 7.35 -14.08 -15.42
CA LEU A 110 8.69 -13.67 -15.80
C LEU A 110 8.81 -13.48 -17.31
N SER A 111 9.29 -12.32 -17.75
CA SER A 111 9.53 -12.03 -19.17
C SER A 111 11.00 -12.13 -19.57
N LYS A 112 11.90 -11.60 -18.73
CA LYS A 112 13.35 -11.63 -18.97
C LYS A 112 14.10 -11.79 -17.66
N TYR A 113 15.21 -12.50 -17.70
CA TYR A 113 16.08 -12.68 -16.55
C TYR A 113 17.54 -12.81 -16.98
N SER A 114 18.43 -12.36 -16.11
CA SER A 114 19.87 -12.60 -16.16
C SER A 114 20.41 -12.41 -14.75
N GLU A 115 21.25 -13.33 -14.30
CA GLU A 115 21.91 -13.21 -13.01
C GLU A 115 23.29 -13.87 -13.07
N LYS A 116 24.29 -13.15 -12.54
CA LYS A 116 25.67 -13.61 -12.41
C LYS A 116 26.19 -13.23 -11.04
N ILE A 117 26.75 -14.20 -10.35
CA ILE A 117 27.30 -14.05 -9.01
C ILE A 117 28.73 -14.58 -9.02
N ASP A 118 29.69 -13.69 -8.84
CA ASP A 118 31.11 -14.01 -8.70
C ASP A 118 31.46 -13.96 -7.20
N ILE A 119 32.03 -15.04 -6.65
CA ILE A 119 32.47 -15.14 -5.26
C ILE A 119 33.84 -15.82 -5.23
N GLY A 120 34.90 -15.03 -5.06
CA GLY A 120 36.27 -15.53 -5.12
C GLY A 120 36.61 -16.09 -6.50
N SER A 121 36.93 -17.39 -6.56
CA SER A 121 37.16 -18.13 -7.81
C SER A 121 35.86 -18.60 -8.48
N ASP A 122 34.77 -18.72 -7.72
CA ASP A 122 33.56 -19.38 -8.16
C ASP A 122 32.61 -18.40 -8.84
N LYS A 123 32.03 -18.86 -9.94
CA LYS A 123 31.05 -18.11 -10.74
C LYS A 123 29.76 -18.91 -10.86
N TYR A 124 28.68 -18.31 -10.40
CA TYR A 124 27.33 -18.84 -10.51
C TYR A 124 26.60 -18.06 -11.59
N GLU A 125 26.25 -18.71 -12.69
CA GLU A 125 25.49 -18.11 -13.80
C GLU A 125 24.11 -18.74 -13.87
N LEU A 126 23.06 -17.91 -13.81
CA LEU A 126 21.68 -18.34 -13.94
C LEU A 126 21.39 -18.82 -15.36
N ARG A 127 20.96 -20.07 -15.50
CA ARG A 127 20.61 -20.72 -16.77
C ARG A 127 19.13 -20.67 -17.06
N ASP A 128 18.31 -20.95 -16.04
CA ASP A 128 16.87 -20.95 -16.16
C ASP A 128 16.23 -20.33 -14.92
N TYR A 129 15.15 -19.59 -15.15
CA TYR A 129 14.32 -19.04 -14.09
C TYR A 129 12.86 -19.14 -14.51
N GLN A 130 12.11 -19.92 -13.75
CA GLN A 130 10.67 -20.04 -13.86
C GLN A 130 10.05 -19.36 -12.65
N PHE A 131 9.02 -18.55 -12.87
CA PHE A 131 8.33 -17.84 -11.80
C PHE A 131 6.89 -17.53 -12.19
N SER A 132 5.98 -17.74 -11.25
CA SER A 132 4.58 -17.36 -11.37
C SER A 132 4.07 -16.90 -10.01
N LYS A 133 3.35 -15.78 -10.01
CA LYS A 133 2.64 -15.27 -8.83
C LYS A 133 1.22 -14.87 -9.22
N SER A 134 0.29 -15.01 -8.30
CA SER A 134 -1.05 -14.45 -8.46
C SER A 134 -1.56 -13.87 -7.14
N ASP A 135 -2.16 -12.68 -7.22
CA ASP A 135 -2.81 -12.03 -6.08
C ASP A 135 -4.32 -11.90 -6.34
N VAL A 136 -5.09 -11.97 -5.27
CA VAL A 136 -6.44 -11.41 -5.19
C VAL A 136 -6.34 -10.07 -4.47
N ILE A 137 -6.92 -9.04 -5.08
CA ILE A 137 -7.05 -7.70 -4.53
C ILE A 137 -8.52 -7.45 -4.24
N ASP A 138 -8.87 -7.31 -2.96
CA ASP A 138 -10.17 -6.84 -2.50
C ASP A 138 -10.16 -5.31 -2.49
N GLN A 139 -10.80 -4.72 -3.50
CA GLN A 139 -10.80 -3.27 -3.73
C GLN A 139 -11.95 -2.65 -2.95
N ARG A 140 -11.63 -2.00 -1.84
CA ARG A 140 -12.64 -1.30 -1.04
C ARG A 140 -12.48 0.20 -1.19
N PRO A 141 -13.56 0.97 -0.95
CA PRO A 141 -13.53 2.39 -1.26
C PRO A 141 -12.43 3.18 -0.55
N ALA A 142 -12.11 2.83 0.70
CA ALA A 142 -11.09 3.50 1.52
C ALA A 142 -9.78 2.72 1.68
N SER A 143 -9.73 1.44 1.28
CA SER A 143 -8.57 0.57 1.49
C SER A 143 -8.60 -0.64 0.57
N ASP A 144 -7.46 -1.01 0.04
CA ASP A 144 -7.28 -2.24 -0.74
C ASP A 144 -6.58 -3.27 0.14
N PHE A 145 -7.00 -4.54 0.04
CA PHE A 145 -6.34 -5.66 0.69
C PHE A 145 -5.90 -6.65 -0.37
N TYR A 146 -4.69 -7.16 -0.27
CA TYR A 146 -4.17 -8.13 -1.21
C TYR A 146 -3.57 -9.32 -0.51
N SER A 147 -3.78 -10.48 -1.12
CA SER A 147 -3.17 -11.73 -0.72
C SER A 147 -2.86 -12.55 -1.95
N GLY A 148 -1.70 -13.18 -1.95
CA GLY A 148 -1.24 -13.95 -3.09
C GLY A 148 -0.29 -15.06 -2.70
N ASN A 149 -0.03 -15.89 -3.69
CA ASN A 149 0.91 -17.00 -3.61
C ASN A 149 1.83 -16.96 -4.83
N PHE A 150 3.04 -17.45 -4.65
CA PHE A 150 4.02 -17.53 -5.72
C PHE A 150 4.88 -18.78 -5.63
N GLU A 151 5.28 -19.23 -6.80
CA GLU A 151 6.13 -20.39 -7.01
C GLU A 151 7.20 -20.03 -8.04
N GLY A 152 8.39 -20.57 -7.85
CA GLY A 152 9.48 -20.35 -8.77
C GLY A 152 10.61 -21.35 -8.62
N ARG A 153 11.49 -21.36 -9.61
CA ARG A 153 12.67 -22.21 -9.62
C ARG A 153 13.79 -21.55 -10.41
N LYS A 154 14.99 -21.51 -9.82
CA LYS A 154 16.21 -21.03 -10.46
C LYS A 154 17.22 -22.17 -10.61
N TYR A 155 17.87 -22.23 -11.78
CA TYR A 155 18.96 -23.16 -12.08
C TYR A 155 20.23 -22.37 -12.35
N TYR A 156 21.28 -22.60 -11.58
CA TYR A 156 22.58 -21.97 -11.73
C TYR A 156 23.65 -23.00 -12.11
N THR A 157 24.52 -22.65 -13.06
CA THR A 157 25.76 -23.42 -13.28
C THR A 157 26.91 -22.84 -12.48
N ILE A 158 27.72 -23.71 -11.87
CA ILE A 158 28.96 -23.36 -11.17
C ILE A 158 30.13 -23.51 -12.15
N ASN A 159 30.89 -22.44 -12.36
CA ASN A 159 32.09 -22.42 -13.22
C ASN A 159 31.89 -23.07 -14.60
N ARG A 160 30.69 -22.90 -15.17
CA ARG A 160 30.18 -23.51 -16.41
C ARG A 160 29.83 -24.99 -16.30
N ASP A 161 30.77 -25.85 -15.93
CA ASP A 161 30.63 -27.31 -15.97
C ASP A 161 31.08 -28.03 -14.69
N GLU A 162 31.44 -27.28 -13.64
CA GLU A 162 31.84 -27.86 -12.35
C GLU A 162 30.67 -28.23 -11.44
N GLY A 163 29.44 -27.83 -11.77
CA GLY A 163 28.28 -28.17 -10.96
C GLY A 163 27.03 -27.35 -11.24
N GLU A 164 25.99 -27.62 -10.46
CA GLU A 164 24.69 -26.98 -10.52
C GLU A 164 24.19 -26.59 -9.11
N VAL A 165 23.44 -25.50 -9.03
CA VAL A 165 22.61 -25.15 -7.87
C VAL A 165 21.18 -24.95 -8.34
N VAL A 166 20.24 -25.63 -7.70
CA VAL A 166 18.80 -25.46 -7.94
C VAL A 166 18.18 -24.85 -6.70
N VAL A 167 17.49 -23.72 -6.89
CA VAL A 167 16.74 -23.03 -5.84
C VAL A 167 15.26 -23.13 -6.16
N ASN A 168 14.51 -23.89 -5.37
CA ASN A 168 13.06 -23.89 -5.41
C ASN A 168 12.55 -22.76 -4.50
N ILE A 169 11.60 -21.98 -5.00
CA ILE A 169 11.03 -20.82 -4.34
C ILE A 169 9.54 -21.07 -4.20
N SER A 170 9.02 -20.97 -2.99
CA SER A 170 7.58 -21.03 -2.73
C SER A 170 7.24 -20.00 -1.68
N GLY A 171 6.04 -19.45 -1.71
CA GLY A 171 5.67 -18.46 -0.72
C GLY A 171 4.36 -17.76 -1.00
N GLY A 172 4.12 -16.74 -0.20
CA GLY A 172 2.96 -15.90 -0.34
C GLY A 172 3.20 -14.50 0.16
N ASN A 173 2.25 -13.64 -0.13
CA ASN A 173 2.24 -12.26 0.30
C ASN A 173 0.88 -11.88 0.82
N VAL A 174 0.92 -10.90 1.71
CA VAL A 174 -0.24 -10.26 2.28
C VAL A 174 0.08 -8.79 2.46
N GLY A 175 -0.94 -7.96 2.31
CA GLY A 175 -0.78 -6.55 2.56
C GLY A 175 -2.04 -5.76 2.38
N TYR A 176 -1.89 -4.46 2.58
CA TYR A 176 -2.96 -3.50 2.41
C TYR A 176 -2.42 -2.20 1.86
N GLU A 177 -3.33 -1.39 1.33
CA GLU A 177 -3.06 -0.03 0.90
C GLU A 177 -4.24 0.86 1.29
N ASN A 178 -3.99 1.99 1.93
CA ASN A 178 -4.95 3.09 2.09
C ASN A 178 -4.23 4.43 1.91
N PHE A 179 -4.93 5.55 2.05
CA PHE A 179 -4.29 6.86 1.94
C PHE A 179 -3.18 7.07 2.99
N TRP A 180 -3.39 6.58 4.21
CA TRP A 180 -2.52 6.80 5.36
C TRP A 180 -1.28 5.91 5.36
N GLY A 181 -1.32 4.77 4.70
CA GLY A 181 -0.19 3.86 4.66
C GLY A 181 -0.46 2.64 3.81
N ASN A 182 0.60 1.90 3.55
CA ASN A 182 0.56 0.62 2.89
C ASN A 182 1.65 -0.27 3.46
N THR A 183 1.40 -1.57 3.46
CA THR A 183 2.38 -2.57 3.89
C THR A 183 2.20 -3.81 3.04
N GLU A 184 3.26 -4.26 2.40
CA GLU A 184 3.34 -5.60 1.81
C GLU A 184 4.37 -6.43 2.57
N THR A 185 4.01 -7.65 2.91
CA THR A 185 4.91 -8.65 3.51
C THR A 185 4.95 -9.87 2.61
N HIS A 186 6.15 -10.32 2.26
CA HIS A 186 6.38 -11.60 1.59
C HIS A 186 7.00 -12.58 2.58
N ILE A 187 6.50 -13.82 2.55
CA ILE A 187 7.12 -14.96 3.21
C ILE A 187 7.58 -15.90 2.10
N ILE A 188 8.90 -16.02 1.95
CA ILE A 188 9.56 -16.75 0.88
C ILE A 188 10.31 -17.92 1.47
N ASN A 189 10.05 -19.12 1.00
CA ASN A 189 10.77 -20.33 1.36
C ASN A 189 11.67 -20.74 0.19
N TYR A 190 12.96 -20.85 0.47
CA TYR A 190 13.93 -21.47 -0.43
C TYR A 190 14.25 -22.89 0.01
N TYR A 191 14.16 -23.82 -0.93
CA TYR A 191 14.81 -25.12 -0.83
C TYR A 191 15.92 -25.19 -1.88
N ILE A 192 17.16 -25.19 -1.39
CA ILE A 192 18.37 -25.10 -2.19
C ILE A 192 19.02 -26.49 -2.23
N THR A 193 19.36 -26.93 -3.43
CA THR A 193 20.18 -28.12 -3.66
C THR A 193 21.38 -27.74 -4.50
N SER A 194 22.54 -28.30 -4.20
CA SER A 194 23.75 -28.07 -4.96
C SER A 194 24.48 -29.38 -5.16
N GLU A 195 24.96 -29.55 -6.38
CA GLU A 195 25.82 -30.63 -6.80
C GLU A 195 27.07 -30.02 -7.43
N ARG A 196 28.24 -30.40 -6.94
CA ARG A 196 29.53 -29.89 -7.42
C ARG A 196 30.54 -31.00 -7.57
N ILE A 197 31.36 -30.92 -8.60
CA ILE A 197 32.53 -31.76 -8.81
C ILE A 197 33.74 -30.98 -8.31
N LEU A 198 34.42 -31.51 -7.29
CA LEU A 198 35.70 -30.99 -6.83
C LEU A 198 36.81 -31.85 -7.41
N THR A 199 37.88 -31.20 -7.87
CA THR A 199 39.11 -31.89 -8.27
C THR A 199 40.14 -31.64 -7.19
N ASP A 200 40.67 -32.71 -6.60
CA ASP A 200 41.71 -32.60 -5.57
C ASP A 200 43.10 -32.32 -6.15
N GLU A 201 44.11 -32.20 -5.28
CA GLU A 201 45.51 -31.96 -5.69
C GLU A 201 46.11 -33.13 -6.49
N GLU A 202 45.51 -34.32 -6.41
CA GLU A 202 45.92 -35.55 -7.10
C GLU A 202 45.19 -35.74 -8.45
N GLY A 203 44.19 -34.90 -8.75
CA GLY A 203 43.41 -34.92 -9.98
C GLY A 203 42.16 -35.81 -9.92
N GLU A 204 41.84 -36.39 -8.76
CA GLU A 204 40.62 -37.17 -8.51
C GLU A 204 39.40 -36.24 -8.48
N ARG A 205 38.29 -36.70 -9.06
CA ARG A 205 37.05 -35.93 -9.20
C ARG A 205 35.98 -36.47 -8.27
N ASP A 206 35.73 -35.75 -7.19
CA ASP A 206 34.71 -36.11 -6.21
C ASP A 206 33.44 -35.29 -6.39
N LYS A 207 32.30 -35.98 -6.42
CA LYS A 207 30.98 -35.36 -6.41
C LYS A 207 30.56 -35.05 -4.99
N VAL A 208 30.29 -33.78 -4.74
CA VAL A 208 29.89 -33.22 -3.45
C VAL A 208 28.49 -32.63 -3.60
N CYS A 209 27.59 -33.02 -2.70
CA CYS A 209 26.20 -32.57 -2.72
C CYS A 209 25.80 -31.99 -1.37
N TRP A 210 24.93 -30.99 -1.38
CA TRP A 210 24.29 -30.48 -0.18
C TRP A 210 22.90 -29.92 -0.47
N GLU A 211 22.09 -29.87 0.59
CA GLU A 211 20.77 -29.26 0.59
C GLU A 211 20.63 -28.29 1.76
N GLY A 212 19.78 -27.29 1.60
CA GLY A 212 19.58 -26.23 2.57
C GLY A 212 18.19 -25.61 2.46
N THR A 213 17.70 -25.09 3.58
CA THR A 213 16.43 -24.35 3.63
C THR A 213 16.67 -22.95 4.13
N VAL A 214 15.93 -21.99 3.58
CA VAL A 214 15.93 -20.61 4.06
C VAL A 214 14.49 -20.10 4.03
N GLN A 215 14.02 -19.55 5.14
CA GLN A 215 12.79 -18.78 5.20
C GLN A 215 13.16 -17.30 5.27
N VAL A 216 12.55 -16.51 4.39
CA VAL A 216 12.77 -15.08 4.30
C VAL A 216 11.44 -14.37 4.51
N GLN A 217 11.40 -13.48 5.48
CA GLN A 217 10.26 -12.61 5.72
C GLN A 217 10.70 -11.18 5.44
N VAL A 218 10.20 -10.59 4.36
CA VAL A 218 10.50 -9.20 3.98
C VAL A 218 9.23 -8.37 4.00
N SER A 219 9.27 -7.22 4.65
CA SER A 219 8.17 -6.26 4.68
C SER A 219 8.64 -4.89 4.22
N ASP A 220 7.85 -4.28 3.34
CA ASP A 220 7.95 -2.87 2.95
C ASP A 220 6.72 -2.14 3.49
N SER A 221 6.93 -1.13 4.33
CA SER A 221 5.86 -0.36 4.95
C SER A 221 6.07 1.13 4.73
N MET A 222 5.03 1.82 4.27
CA MET A 222 4.94 3.28 4.31
C MET A 222 3.79 3.72 5.22
N THR A 223 4.05 4.74 6.03
CA THR A 223 3.08 5.36 6.94
C THR A 223 3.11 6.86 6.78
N LYS A 224 1.93 7.48 6.87
CA LYS A 224 1.74 8.92 6.90
C LYS A 224 1.11 9.28 8.23
N ASN A 225 1.74 10.20 8.93
CA ASN A 225 1.23 10.74 10.19
C ASN A 225 0.98 12.23 10.03
N LEU A 226 -0.06 12.73 10.70
CA LEU A 226 -0.29 14.17 10.82
C LEU A 226 0.14 14.69 12.18
N VAL A 227 1.01 15.69 12.18
CA VAL A 227 1.47 16.38 13.38
C VAL A 227 1.08 17.85 13.26
N TYR A 228 0.38 18.36 14.27
CA TYR A 228 0.12 19.79 14.35
C TYR A 228 1.38 20.51 14.83
N SER A 229 1.77 21.57 14.13
CA SER A 229 2.89 22.43 14.49
C SER A 229 2.37 23.83 14.71
N GLU A 230 2.45 24.29 15.95
CA GLU A 230 2.22 25.69 16.32
C GLU A 230 3.26 26.59 15.66
N ASN A 231 2.87 27.83 15.44
CA ASN A 231 3.75 28.88 14.96
C ASN A 231 4.33 29.63 16.15
N GLU A 232 5.66 29.72 16.22
CA GLU A 232 6.36 30.45 17.30
C GLU A 232 6.09 31.96 17.24
N ALA A 233 5.71 32.49 16.08
CA ALA A 233 5.41 33.91 15.90
C ALA A 233 3.94 34.23 16.25
N ASN A 234 3.73 34.80 17.43
CA ASN A 234 2.41 35.21 17.94
C ASN A 234 1.68 36.27 17.07
N LEU A 235 2.38 36.98 16.18
CA LEU A 235 1.81 37.96 15.25
C LEU A 235 1.53 37.38 13.86
N SER A 236 1.71 36.08 13.67
CA SER A 236 1.43 35.43 12.39
C SER A 236 -0.05 35.45 12.04
N SER A 237 -0.35 35.49 10.74
CA SER A 237 -1.73 35.37 10.22
C SER A 237 -2.35 33.97 10.35
N PHE A 238 -1.61 33.03 10.95
CA PHE A 238 -2.07 31.68 11.30
C PHE A 238 -1.32 31.16 12.54
N VAL A 239 -2.06 30.49 13.43
CA VAL A 239 -1.61 30.00 14.76
C VAL A 239 -0.69 28.78 14.64
N GLY A 240 -0.84 28.00 13.56
CA GLY A 240 -0.12 26.76 13.35
C GLY A 240 -0.64 26.06 12.11
N GLY A 241 -0.22 24.82 11.88
CA GLY A 241 -0.74 24.03 10.78
C GLY A 241 -0.33 22.57 10.88
N TYR A 242 -1.07 21.71 10.19
CA TYR A 242 -0.73 20.30 10.11
C TYR A 242 0.44 20.06 9.15
N ILE A 243 1.34 19.21 9.58
CA ILE A 243 2.45 18.68 8.79
C ILE A 243 2.18 17.20 8.59
N ARG A 244 2.21 16.78 7.32
CA ARG A 244 2.16 15.37 6.94
C ARG A 244 3.58 14.85 6.80
N THR A 245 3.91 13.84 7.59
CA THR A 245 5.20 13.15 7.52
C THR A 245 4.98 11.75 6.97
N THR A 246 5.59 11.45 5.82
CA THR A 246 5.58 10.12 5.21
C THR A 246 6.90 9.41 5.55
N ASN A 247 6.82 8.28 6.26
CA ASN A 247 7.96 7.43 6.58
C ASN A 247 7.85 6.13 5.79
N ARG A 248 8.96 5.64 5.25
CA ARG A 248 9.04 4.31 4.63
C ARG A 248 10.20 3.53 5.22
N GLU A 249 9.93 2.29 5.58
CA GLU A 249 10.91 1.36 6.12
C GLU A 249 10.72 -0.02 5.52
N MET A 250 11.84 -0.71 5.36
CA MET A 250 11.88 -2.10 4.92
C MET A 250 12.64 -2.91 5.96
N ASN A 251 12.06 -4.05 6.34
CA ASN A 251 12.69 -4.99 7.25
C ASN A 251 12.69 -6.37 6.60
N SER A 252 13.80 -7.10 6.73
CA SER A 252 13.89 -8.49 6.31
C SER A 252 14.54 -9.34 7.39
N SER A 253 13.95 -10.50 7.69
CA SER A 253 14.55 -11.57 8.48
C SER A 253 14.82 -12.78 7.58
N TYR A 254 15.92 -13.46 7.85
CA TYR A 254 16.37 -14.65 7.14
C TYR A 254 16.71 -15.72 8.16
N GLU A 255 15.83 -16.72 8.29
CA GLU A 255 16.10 -17.92 9.07
C GLU A 255 16.61 -19.01 8.13
N TYR A 256 17.79 -19.58 8.40
CA TYR A 256 18.37 -20.59 7.53
C TYR A 256 18.81 -21.85 8.27
N ASP A 257 18.75 -22.98 7.57
CA ASP A 257 19.38 -24.23 7.95
C ASP A 257 20.24 -24.74 6.79
N LEU A 258 21.55 -24.53 6.87
CA LEU A 258 22.52 -24.84 5.83
C LEU A 258 23.56 -25.86 6.31
N PRO A 259 24.25 -26.60 5.43
CA PRO A 259 25.38 -27.43 5.82
C PRO A 259 26.52 -26.57 6.39
N ARG A 260 27.25 -27.08 7.38
CA ARG A 260 28.50 -26.44 7.80
C ARG A 260 29.58 -26.72 6.76
N MET A 261 30.08 -25.67 6.11
CA MET A 261 31.08 -25.76 5.06
C MET A 261 32.51 -25.68 5.59
N ASN A 262 33.42 -26.48 5.02
CA ASN A 262 34.88 -26.40 5.19
C ASN A 262 35.52 -26.37 3.80
N ASP A 263 36.10 -25.25 3.38
CA ASP A 263 36.69 -25.07 2.04
C ASP A 263 35.81 -25.59 0.89
N ASN A 264 34.54 -25.17 0.86
CA ASN A 264 33.50 -25.60 -0.09
C ASN A 264 33.06 -27.07 -0.01
N VAL A 265 33.59 -27.83 0.96
CA VAL A 265 33.14 -29.19 1.28
C VAL A 265 32.10 -29.14 2.41
N PRO A 266 30.87 -29.64 2.21
CA PRO A 266 29.83 -29.72 3.22
C PRO A 266 30.14 -30.82 4.23
N HIS A 267 29.97 -30.51 5.51
CA HIS A 267 30.09 -31.50 6.56
C HIS A 267 28.88 -32.46 6.53
N LYS A 268 29.12 -33.77 6.62
CA LYS A 268 28.08 -34.81 6.48
C LYS A 268 26.93 -34.71 7.49
N SER A 269 27.19 -34.21 8.70
CA SER A 269 26.21 -34.17 9.80
C SER A 269 26.07 -32.84 10.53
N ARG A 270 26.93 -31.85 10.26
CA ARG A 270 26.93 -30.58 11.01
C ARG A 270 26.25 -29.53 10.16
N ARG A 271 25.30 -28.80 10.76
CA ARG A 271 24.56 -27.73 10.11
C ARG A 271 24.85 -26.39 10.79
N ALA A 272 24.66 -25.31 10.04
CA ALA A 272 24.70 -23.93 10.50
C ALA A 272 23.27 -23.38 10.45
N ARG A 273 22.80 -22.89 11.60
CA ARG A 273 21.48 -22.28 11.77
C ARG A 273 21.63 -20.95 12.48
N ASP A 274 21.03 -19.92 11.93
CA ASP A 274 21.03 -18.58 12.50
C ASP A 274 19.89 -17.74 11.91
N ASP A 275 19.64 -16.58 12.52
CA ASP A 275 18.78 -15.52 11.98
C ASP A 275 19.64 -14.32 11.57
N ILE A 276 19.33 -13.75 10.41
CA ILE A 276 19.96 -12.51 9.93
C ILE A 276 18.86 -11.48 9.72
N GLN A 277 19.06 -10.27 10.26
CA GLN A 277 18.13 -9.16 10.08
C GLN A 277 18.76 -8.04 9.27
N LEU A 278 18.01 -7.55 8.28
CA LEU A 278 18.31 -6.34 7.53
C LEU A 278 17.18 -5.33 7.76
N SER A 279 17.55 -4.06 7.91
CA SER A 279 16.60 -2.96 8.02
C SER A 279 17.11 -1.77 7.24
N SER A 280 16.23 -1.13 6.48
CA SER A 280 16.50 0.11 5.77
C SER A 280 15.37 1.09 5.97
N LYS A 281 15.71 2.36 6.15
CA LYS A 281 14.76 3.45 6.32
C LYS A 281 15.05 4.54 5.29
N MET A 282 14.00 5.02 4.66
CA MET A 282 14.07 6.19 3.78
C MET A 282 13.99 7.47 4.61
N VAL A 283 14.50 8.56 4.05
CA VAL A 283 14.36 9.90 4.61
C VAL A 283 12.87 10.27 4.62
N PRO A 284 12.31 10.68 5.77
CA PRO A 284 10.91 11.07 5.84
C PRO A 284 10.60 12.24 4.90
N ARG A 285 9.52 12.12 4.13
CA ARG A 285 9.00 13.24 3.34
C ARG A 285 8.06 14.07 4.19
N VAL A 286 8.37 15.36 4.32
CA VAL A 286 7.64 16.30 5.16
C VAL A 286 6.91 17.32 4.28
N GLU A 287 5.60 17.40 4.42
CA GLU A 287 4.74 18.27 3.62
C GLU A 287 3.83 19.10 4.53
N ARG A 288 3.88 20.44 4.40
CA ARG A 288 3.01 21.34 5.19
C ARG A 288 1.67 21.49 4.48
N LEU A 289 0.58 21.26 5.21
CA LEU A 289 -0.77 21.34 4.68
C LEU A 289 -1.34 22.76 4.77
N VAL A 290 -2.39 23.00 3.99
CA VAL A 290 -3.11 24.27 3.99
C VAL A 290 -3.75 24.51 5.37
N VAL A 291 -3.66 25.75 5.86
CA VAL A 291 -4.25 26.15 7.14
C VAL A 291 -5.56 26.87 6.87
N PRO A 292 -6.71 26.33 7.32
CA PRO A 292 -7.98 27.01 7.17
C PRO A 292 -8.05 28.28 8.05
N LYS A 293 -8.81 29.28 7.59
CA LYS A 293 -8.95 30.59 8.26
C LYS A 293 -10.39 30.87 8.68
N PHE A 294 -11.00 29.94 9.42
CA PHE A 294 -12.37 30.11 9.92
C PHE A 294 -12.41 31.02 11.14
N ARG A 295 -13.34 31.98 11.13
CA ARG A 295 -13.52 32.93 12.24
C ARG A 295 -14.42 32.41 13.34
N ASP A 296 -15.26 31.42 13.04
CA ASP A 296 -16.32 30.87 13.90
C ASP A 296 -15.98 29.50 14.50
N VAL A 297 -14.75 29.03 14.29
CA VAL A 297 -14.29 27.73 14.78
C VAL A 297 -13.31 27.88 15.94
N SER A 298 -12.68 29.05 16.09
CA SER A 298 -11.69 29.27 17.16
C SER A 298 -12.31 29.13 18.55
N GLY A 299 -11.73 28.27 19.39
CA GLY A 299 -12.22 27.93 20.73
C GLY A 299 -13.39 26.94 20.72
N HIS A 300 -13.83 26.47 19.56
CA HIS A 300 -14.90 25.49 19.43
C HIS A 300 -14.36 24.08 19.72
N TRP A 301 -15.15 23.22 20.37
CA TRP A 301 -14.72 21.84 20.69
C TRP A 301 -14.34 21.01 19.46
N ALA A 302 -14.88 21.35 18.29
CA ALA A 302 -14.61 20.69 17.02
C ALA A 302 -13.50 21.36 16.18
N GLU A 303 -12.81 22.36 16.72
CA GLU A 303 -11.79 23.13 16.00
C GLU A 303 -10.72 22.25 15.36
N GLU A 304 -10.17 21.32 16.12
CA GLU A 304 -9.15 20.40 15.64
C GLU A 304 -9.69 19.47 14.55
N TYR A 305 -10.92 18.96 14.71
CA TYR A 305 -11.52 18.06 13.73
C TYR A 305 -11.76 18.75 12.40
N ILE A 306 -12.34 19.96 12.44
CA ILE A 306 -12.60 20.77 11.27
C ILE A 306 -11.28 21.13 10.60
N SER A 307 -10.31 21.64 11.37
CA SER A 307 -9.01 22.04 10.84
C SER A 307 -8.27 20.88 10.17
N LYS A 308 -8.28 19.69 10.78
CA LYS A 308 -7.66 18.48 10.20
C LYS A 308 -8.28 18.10 8.86
N LEU A 309 -9.61 18.08 8.75
CA LEU A 309 -10.32 17.71 7.52
C LEU A 309 -10.08 18.73 6.39
N TYR A 310 -10.05 20.01 6.73
CA TYR A 310 -9.76 21.07 5.76
C TYR A 310 -8.32 21.04 5.26
N SER A 311 -7.36 20.81 6.16
CA SER A 311 -5.95 20.64 5.76
C SER A 311 -5.74 19.44 4.83
N LEU A 312 -6.66 18.47 4.84
CA LEU A 312 -6.66 17.29 3.97
C LEU A 312 -7.51 17.46 2.69
N ASP A 313 -8.01 18.66 2.41
CA ASP A 313 -8.92 18.97 1.29
C ASP A 313 -10.22 18.13 1.28
N VAL A 314 -10.63 17.61 2.44
CA VAL A 314 -11.85 16.80 2.57
C VAL A 314 -13.11 17.65 2.37
N PHE A 315 -13.08 18.91 2.80
CA PHE A 315 -14.15 19.87 2.60
C PHE A 315 -13.71 21.02 1.68
N ASP A 316 -14.65 21.65 0.98
CA ASP A 316 -14.37 22.81 0.14
C ASP A 316 -13.98 24.02 0.97
N GLU A 317 -12.97 24.77 0.51
CA GLU A 317 -12.58 26.06 1.06
C GLU A 317 -13.80 26.98 1.17
N SER A 318 -14.21 27.27 2.41
CA SER A 318 -15.20 28.31 2.69
C SER A 318 -14.45 29.61 2.98
N PRO A 319 -14.90 30.75 2.42
CA PRO A 319 -14.11 31.97 2.43
C PRO A 319 -13.83 32.54 3.82
N ASN A 320 -14.67 32.28 4.84
CA ASN A 320 -14.45 32.80 6.21
C ASN A 320 -15.18 32.05 7.35
N PHE A 321 -16.18 31.20 7.07
CA PHE A 321 -17.04 30.59 8.09
C PHE A 321 -17.31 29.12 7.83
N PHE A 322 -17.24 28.28 8.86
CA PHE A 322 -17.57 26.86 8.75
C PHE A 322 -19.01 26.54 9.18
N THR A 323 -19.58 27.33 10.09
CA THR A 323 -20.91 27.16 10.71
C THR A 323 -21.08 25.83 11.46
N PRO A 324 -20.28 25.55 12.51
CA PRO A 324 -20.20 24.22 13.13
C PRO A 324 -21.53 23.65 13.66
N GLU A 325 -22.45 24.52 14.11
CA GLU A 325 -23.72 24.15 14.73
C GLU A 325 -24.86 23.92 13.73
N VAL A 326 -24.64 24.21 12.44
CA VAL A 326 -25.66 23.98 11.40
C VAL A 326 -25.75 22.49 11.10
N ALA A 327 -26.95 21.99 10.84
CA ALA A 327 -27.18 20.61 10.42
C ALA A 327 -26.46 20.33 9.09
N MET A 328 -25.68 19.25 9.02
CA MET A 328 -24.99 18.85 7.80
C MET A 328 -25.95 18.13 6.86
N THR A 329 -25.89 18.45 5.57
CA THR A 329 -26.70 17.76 4.56
C THR A 329 -26.10 16.42 4.16
N ARG A 330 -26.94 15.54 3.60
CA ARG A 330 -26.50 14.22 3.14
C ARG A 330 -25.48 14.29 2.00
N ALA A 331 -25.62 15.26 1.10
CA ALA A 331 -24.67 15.49 0.01
C ALA A 331 -23.29 15.96 0.52
N GLU A 332 -23.27 16.93 1.43
CA GLU A 332 -22.01 17.45 2.00
C GLU A 332 -21.20 16.36 2.70
N PHE A 333 -21.87 15.52 3.49
CA PHE A 333 -21.20 14.41 4.17
C PHE A 333 -20.70 13.36 3.18
N THR A 334 -21.51 13.00 2.18
CA THR A 334 -21.11 12.06 1.12
C THR A 334 -19.87 12.55 0.40
N LYS A 335 -19.85 13.82 0.00
CA LYS A 335 -18.67 14.46 -0.61
C LYS A 335 -17.44 14.38 0.28
N GLY A 336 -17.58 14.70 1.56
CA GLY A 336 -16.50 14.57 2.55
C GLY A 336 -15.97 13.14 2.64
N VAL A 337 -16.85 12.13 2.72
CA VAL A 337 -16.43 10.72 2.76
C VAL A 337 -15.73 10.30 1.47
N ILE A 338 -16.24 10.67 0.31
CA ILE A 338 -15.62 10.31 -0.98
C ILE A 338 -14.25 10.96 -1.10
N ARG A 339 -14.12 12.24 -0.75
CA ARG A 339 -12.81 12.90 -0.70
C ARG A 339 -11.88 12.26 0.31
N ALA A 340 -12.38 11.87 1.48
CA ALA A 340 -11.62 11.19 2.51
C ALA A 340 -11.12 9.80 2.08
N CYS A 341 -11.89 9.09 1.25
CA CYS A 341 -11.49 7.81 0.66
C CYS A 341 -10.49 8.01 -0.49
N ASP A 342 -10.64 9.10 -1.24
CA ASP A 342 -9.90 9.40 -2.47
C ASP A 342 -8.89 10.56 -2.30
N ILE A 343 -8.39 10.78 -1.08
CA ILE A 343 -7.32 11.78 -0.82
C ILE A 343 -6.06 11.42 -1.64
N ARG A 344 -5.97 10.17 -2.11
CA ARG A 344 -4.96 9.70 -3.08
C ARG A 344 -4.95 10.54 -4.37
N THR A 345 -6.10 10.95 -4.89
CA THR A 345 -6.24 11.55 -6.24
C THR A 345 -6.21 13.09 -6.24
N SER A 346 -6.71 13.74 -5.18
CA SER A 346 -6.82 15.21 -5.13
C SER A 346 -5.47 15.94 -5.06
N MET A 347 -4.42 15.30 -4.57
CA MET A 347 -3.06 15.88 -4.53
C MET A 347 -2.38 15.89 -5.91
N GLU A 348 -2.82 15.05 -6.85
CA GLU A 348 -2.09 14.78 -8.09
C GLU A 348 -2.88 15.14 -9.36
N GLU A 349 -4.21 15.24 -9.31
CA GLU A 349 -5.04 15.66 -10.45
C GLU A 349 -5.15 17.18 -10.61
N ASN A 350 -4.02 17.83 -10.91
CA ASN A 350 -4.03 19.10 -11.61
C ASN A 350 -3.32 18.93 -12.95
N THR A 351 -3.85 18.13 -13.90
CA THR A 351 -3.61 18.26 -15.38
C THR A 351 -4.21 17.18 -16.30
N ARG A 352 -5.40 16.61 -16.03
CA ARG A 352 -6.12 15.85 -17.08
C ARG A 352 -7.39 16.57 -17.48
N ARG A 353 -7.27 17.47 -18.47
CA ARG A 353 -8.43 18.03 -19.17
C ARG A 353 -9.21 16.87 -19.78
N ASN A 354 -10.42 16.63 -19.27
CA ASN A 354 -11.36 15.67 -19.85
C ASN A 354 -11.65 16.03 -21.31
N VAL A 355 -11.00 15.33 -22.24
CA VAL A 355 -11.33 15.37 -23.66
C VAL A 355 -12.60 14.54 -23.83
N ARG A 356 -13.76 15.21 -23.92
CA ARG A 356 -15.03 14.54 -24.24
C ARG A 356 -14.87 13.72 -25.52
N ARG A 357 -15.07 12.41 -25.44
CA ARG A 357 -15.16 11.55 -26.64
C ARG A 357 -16.44 11.94 -27.38
N ARG A 358 -16.33 12.20 -28.68
CA ARG A 358 -17.38 12.81 -29.52
C ARG A 358 -18.68 11.98 -29.64
N ASN A 359 -18.70 10.73 -29.14
CA ASN A 359 -19.76 9.74 -29.39
C ASN A 359 -20.28 9.03 -28.12
N GLU A 360 -20.06 9.59 -26.93
CA GLU A 360 -20.58 8.98 -25.69
C GLU A 360 -22.03 9.43 -25.45
N PRO A 361 -22.97 8.52 -25.08
CA PRO A 361 -24.35 8.90 -24.79
C PRO A 361 -24.39 9.95 -23.65
N PRO A 362 -25.39 10.84 -23.63
CA PRO A 362 -25.53 11.82 -22.56
C PRO A 362 -25.62 11.08 -21.23
N GLU A 363 -24.86 11.54 -20.26
CA GLU A 363 -24.85 10.97 -18.92
C GLU A 363 -26.21 11.21 -18.24
N GLU A 364 -26.80 10.15 -17.69
CA GLU A 364 -28.07 10.20 -16.96
C GLU A 364 -27.83 9.95 -15.47
N SER A 365 -28.45 10.79 -14.64
CA SER A 365 -28.36 10.62 -13.18
C SER A 365 -29.20 9.43 -12.72
N PRO A 366 -28.67 8.56 -11.84
CA PRO A 366 -29.44 7.47 -11.23
C PRO A 366 -30.51 7.98 -10.25
N PHE A 367 -30.46 9.26 -9.85
CA PHE A 367 -31.40 9.87 -8.93
C PHE A 367 -32.10 11.07 -9.58
N LYS A 368 -33.43 11.12 -9.53
CA LYS A 368 -34.24 12.18 -10.15
C LYS A 368 -34.05 13.54 -9.51
N ASP A 369 -33.63 13.57 -8.25
CA ASP A 369 -33.41 14.78 -7.46
C ASP A 369 -31.95 15.25 -7.42
N VAL A 370 -31.07 14.64 -8.23
CA VAL A 370 -29.69 15.05 -8.41
C VAL A 370 -29.45 15.30 -9.91
N SER A 371 -29.20 16.56 -10.27
CA SER A 371 -28.86 16.92 -11.66
C SER A 371 -27.41 16.54 -11.98
N VAL A 372 -27.14 16.11 -13.21
CA VAL A 372 -25.76 15.85 -13.68
C VAL A 372 -24.87 17.10 -13.69
N ASP A 373 -25.49 18.28 -13.74
CA ASP A 373 -24.80 19.58 -13.66
C ASP A 373 -24.55 20.05 -12.21
N ASP A 374 -25.05 19.31 -11.21
CA ASP A 374 -24.81 19.63 -9.80
C ASP A 374 -23.34 19.38 -9.45
N ALA A 375 -22.71 20.28 -8.70
CA ALA A 375 -21.32 20.16 -8.29
C ALA A 375 -21.05 18.89 -7.45
N ASP A 376 -22.08 18.41 -6.73
CA ASP A 376 -21.99 17.24 -5.88
C ASP A 376 -22.33 15.93 -6.60
N TYR A 377 -22.89 15.99 -7.81
CA TYR A 377 -23.28 14.81 -8.60
C TYR A 377 -22.13 13.83 -8.78
N LYS A 378 -20.93 14.30 -9.12
CA LYS A 378 -19.76 13.42 -9.30
C LYS A 378 -19.40 12.62 -8.05
N TYR A 379 -19.59 13.20 -6.86
CA TYR A 379 -19.30 12.51 -5.59
C TYR A 379 -20.41 11.53 -5.23
N ILE A 380 -21.67 11.90 -5.49
CA ILE A 380 -22.83 11.02 -5.29
C ILE A 380 -22.73 9.81 -6.23
N LYS A 381 -22.43 10.04 -7.51
CA LYS A 381 -22.21 8.98 -8.49
C LYS A 381 -21.07 8.06 -8.04
N ALA A 382 -19.89 8.60 -7.73
CA ALA A 382 -18.75 7.81 -7.28
C ALA A 382 -19.08 7.00 -6.02
N GLY A 383 -19.82 7.58 -5.07
CA GLY A 383 -20.23 6.87 -3.87
C GLY A 383 -21.25 5.77 -4.12
N LEU A 384 -22.13 5.93 -5.10
CA LEU A 384 -23.07 4.89 -5.51
C LEU A 384 -22.34 3.73 -6.21
N GLU A 385 -21.47 4.06 -7.17
CA GLU A 385 -20.67 3.08 -7.92
C GLU A 385 -19.77 2.26 -7.01
N LYS A 386 -19.19 2.90 -5.98
CA LYS A 386 -18.38 2.25 -4.94
C LYS A 386 -19.19 1.56 -3.84
N GLY A 387 -20.54 1.59 -3.90
CA GLY A 387 -21.41 0.99 -2.89
C GLY A 387 -21.34 1.65 -1.50
N ILE A 388 -20.79 2.86 -1.40
CA ILE A 388 -20.69 3.64 -0.15
C ILE A 388 -22.06 4.20 0.23
N ILE A 389 -22.81 4.68 -0.76
CA ILE A 389 -24.12 5.28 -0.57
C ILE A 389 -25.20 4.58 -1.38
N PHE A 390 -26.44 4.70 -0.92
CA PHE A 390 -27.63 4.36 -1.67
C PHE A 390 -28.65 5.51 -1.58
N GLY A 391 -29.64 5.49 -2.47
CA GLY A 391 -30.82 6.35 -2.37
C GLY A 391 -31.64 6.02 -1.11
N GLU A 392 -32.40 6.99 -0.61
CA GLU A 392 -33.42 6.70 0.42
C GLU A 392 -34.59 5.91 -0.17
N THR A 393 -34.83 6.10 -1.46
CA THR A 393 -35.72 5.30 -2.28
C THR A 393 -34.96 4.89 -3.55
N HIS A 394 -35.62 4.16 -4.45
CA HIS A 394 -34.93 3.65 -5.65
C HIS A 394 -34.47 4.76 -6.59
N ASP A 395 -35.10 5.94 -6.59
CA ASP A 395 -34.83 7.05 -7.51
C ASP A 395 -34.58 8.40 -6.82
N LEU A 396 -34.56 8.45 -5.49
CA LEU A 396 -34.28 9.69 -4.75
C LEU A 396 -33.09 9.54 -3.80
N PHE A 397 -32.13 10.45 -3.94
CA PHE A 397 -31.01 10.59 -3.02
C PHE A 397 -31.31 11.56 -1.87
N LYS A 398 -32.13 12.58 -2.08
CA LYS A 398 -32.39 13.67 -1.13
C LYS A 398 -31.11 14.38 -0.67
N PRO A 399 -30.37 15.02 -1.59
CA PRO A 399 -29.07 15.63 -1.28
C PRO A 399 -29.16 16.74 -0.21
N ARG A 400 -30.29 17.43 -0.12
CA ARG A 400 -30.53 18.57 0.77
C ARG A 400 -31.12 18.19 2.13
N ASP A 401 -31.54 16.94 2.31
CA ASP A 401 -32.05 16.48 3.60
C ASP A 401 -30.91 16.41 4.61
N TYR A 402 -31.25 16.65 5.88
CA TYR A 402 -30.28 16.63 6.96
C TYR A 402 -29.84 15.20 7.28
N LEU A 403 -28.53 15.05 7.52
CA LEU A 403 -27.91 13.76 7.80
C LEU A 403 -28.28 13.27 9.20
N THR A 404 -28.82 12.05 9.28
CA THR A 404 -29.00 11.35 10.55
C THR A 404 -27.74 10.60 10.98
N ARG A 405 -27.57 10.39 12.29
CA ARG A 405 -26.45 9.64 12.84
C ARG A 405 -26.36 8.20 12.31
N ALA A 406 -27.49 7.54 12.10
CA ALA A 406 -27.54 6.20 11.49
C ALA A 406 -27.05 6.21 10.03
N GLN A 407 -27.43 7.22 9.24
CA GLN A 407 -26.96 7.36 7.87
C GLN A 407 -25.44 7.60 7.84
N ALA A 408 -24.94 8.52 8.67
CA ALA A 408 -23.52 8.84 8.73
C ALA A 408 -22.65 7.60 8.99
N ILE A 409 -22.97 6.82 10.03
CA ILE A 409 -22.24 5.59 10.37
C ILE A 409 -22.32 4.55 9.26
N THR A 410 -23.51 4.38 8.66
CA THR A 410 -23.68 3.40 7.59
C THR A 410 -22.81 3.74 6.37
N ILE A 411 -22.70 5.03 6.03
CA ILE A 411 -21.84 5.50 4.95
C ILE A 411 -20.36 5.20 5.27
N LEU A 412 -19.90 5.50 6.49
CA LEU A 412 -18.52 5.26 6.89
C LEU A 412 -18.15 3.77 6.93
N ILE A 413 -19.02 2.91 7.45
CA ILE A 413 -18.76 1.47 7.50
C ILE A 413 -18.78 0.82 6.11
N ARG A 414 -19.63 1.30 5.21
CA ARG A 414 -19.58 0.91 3.80
C ARG A 414 -18.31 1.38 3.12
N ALA A 415 -17.83 2.59 3.42
CA ALA A 415 -16.55 3.07 2.92
C ALA A 415 -15.36 2.19 3.35
N LEU A 416 -15.41 1.60 4.55
CA LEU A 416 -14.43 0.57 5.00
C LEU A 416 -14.66 -0.81 4.36
N GLY A 417 -15.81 -1.03 3.70
CA GLY A 417 -16.27 -2.34 3.25
C GLY A 417 -16.51 -3.33 4.40
N PHE A 418 -16.83 -2.83 5.60
CA PHE A 418 -17.02 -3.67 6.79
C PHE A 418 -18.49 -4.02 7.05
N GLY A 419 -19.39 -3.69 6.12
CA GLY A 419 -20.83 -3.93 6.26
C GLY A 419 -21.20 -5.39 6.53
N SER A 420 -20.38 -6.35 6.06
CA SER A 420 -20.62 -7.79 6.22
C SER A 420 -19.88 -8.42 7.41
N ARG A 421 -19.25 -7.62 8.28
CA ARG A 421 -18.51 -8.13 9.46
C ARG A 421 -19.41 -8.32 10.69
N ALA A 422 -20.67 -7.93 10.62
CA ALA A 422 -21.63 -8.19 11.69
C ALA A 422 -21.92 -9.71 11.81
N PRO A 423 -22.22 -10.21 13.02
CA PRO A 423 -22.65 -11.59 13.23
C PRO A 423 -23.93 -11.93 12.45
N ASN A 424 -24.24 -13.22 12.37
CA ASN A 424 -25.52 -13.66 11.81
C ASN A 424 -26.71 -12.99 12.53
N PRO A 425 -27.79 -12.63 11.81
CA PRO A 425 -28.93 -11.91 12.38
C PRO A 425 -29.47 -12.54 13.67
N GLY A 426 -29.80 -11.69 14.64
CA GLY A 426 -30.22 -12.10 15.99
C GLY A 426 -29.36 -11.53 17.13
N TYR A 427 -28.31 -10.78 16.79
CA TYR A 427 -27.45 -10.06 17.75
C TYR A 427 -28.03 -8.68 18.11
N TYR A 428 -27.53 -8.09 19.20
CA TYR A 428 -27.85 -6.73 19.66
C TYR A 428 -26.63 -5.82 19.48
N THR A 429 -26.85 -4.54 19.19
CA THR A 429 -25.79 -3.52 19.09
C THR A 429 -25.27 -3.06 20.46
N SER A 430 -25.78 -3.62 21.55
CA SER A 430 -25.45 -3.27 22.94
C SER A 430 -25.76 -1.81 23.33
N PHE A 431 -26.51 -1.07 22.51
CA PHE A 431 -27.02 0.26 22.83
C PHE A 431 -28.37 0.16 23.54
N ALA A 432 -28.62 1.06 24.49
CA ALA A 432 -29.84 1.09 25.27
C ALA A 432 -31.09 1.35 24.40
N ASP A 433 -30.93 2.00 23.25
CA ASP A 433 -31.96 2.27 22.26
C ASP A 433 -31.83 1.40 21.00
N ASP A 434 -31.27 0.19 21.11
CA ASP A 434 -31.12 -0.78 19.99
C ASP A 434 -32.42 -0.95 19.18
N HIS A 435 -33.58 -1.00 19.85
CA HIS A 435 -34.90 -1.12 19.23
C HIS A 435 -35.28 0.05 18.30
N LYS A 436 -34.62 1.21 18.43
CA LYS A 436 -34.81 2.38 17.54
C LYS A 436 -33.89 2.35 16.33
N ILE A 437 -32.88 1.48 16.30
CA ILE A 437 -31.92 1.38 15.20
C ILE A 437 -32.61 0.67 14.03
N PRO A 438 -32.72 1.32 12.86
CA PRO A 438 -33.30 0.71 11.68
C PRO A 438 -32.55 -0.54 11.24
N SER A 439 -33.26 -1.53 10.67
CA SER A 439 -32.65 -2.78 10.20
C SER A 439 -31.50 -2.56 9.22
N TRP A 440 -31.64 -1.61 8.29
CA TRP A 440 -30.62 -1.28 7.29
C TRP A 440 -29.33 -0.68 7.87
N ALA A 441 -29.39 -0.12 9.08
CA ALA A 441 -28.23 0.50 9.76
C ALA A 441 -27.59 -0.45 10.77
N ARG A 442 -28.31 -1.50 11.19
CA ARG A 442 -27.97 -2.31 12.37
C ARG A 442 -26.58 -2.93 12.28
N ASP A 443 -26.24 -3.55 11.15
CA ASP A 443 -24.92 -4.14 10.91
C ASP A 443 -23.81 -3.10 11.01
N SER A 444 -24.02 -1.94 10.38
CA SER A 444 -23.04 -0.86 10.43
C SER A 444 -22.88 -0.28 11.83
N VAL A 445 -23.96 -0.12 12.58
CA VAL A 445 -23.90 0.42 13.95
C VAL A 445 -23.21 -0.56 14.90
N TYR A 446 -23.48 -1.86 14.75
CA TYR A 446 -22.76 -2.90 15.50
C TYR A 446 -21.26 -2.83 15.23
N VAL A 447 -20.87 -2.92 13.96
CA VAL A 447 -19.45 -2.92 13.58
C VAL A 447 -18.76 -1.63 14.00
N ALA A 448 -19.39 -0.47 13.80
CA ALA A 448 -18.84 0.82 14.19
C ALA A 448 -18.55 0.93 15.69
N ARG A 449 -19.34 0.25 16.53
CA ARG A 449 -19.09 0.16 17.96
C ARG A 449 -17.90 -0.75 18.25
N GLU A 450 -17.84 -1.93 17.64
CA GLU A 450 -16.75 -2.91 17.86
C GLU A 450 -15.39 -2.33 17.46
N ILE A 451 -15.33 -1.52 16.41
CA ILE A 451 -14.09 -0.87 15.95
C ILE A 451 -13.88 0.54 16.52
N GLY A 452 -14.72 0.99 17.46
CA GLY A 452 -14.53 2.26 18.17
C GLY A 452 -14.78 3.54 17.37
N ILE A 453 -15.42 3.47 16.20
CA ILE A 453 -15.80 4.67 15.41
C ILE A 453 -16.95 5.42 16.07
N THR A 454 -17.84 4.71 16.78
CA THR A 454 -18.97 5.31 17.48
C THR A 454 -19.11 4.81 18.90
N GLU A 455 -19.52 5.72 19.77
CA GLU A 455 -19.85 5.47 21.16
C GLU A 455 -21.28 5.95 21.44
N GLY A 456 -21.86 5.44 22.53
CA GLY A 456 -23.16 5.87 23.01
C GLY A 456 -23.07 7.20 23.75
N ASP A 457 -24.21 7.86 23.94
CA ASP A 457 -24.30 8.99 24.86
C ASP A 457 -24.07 8.57 26.33
N SER A 458 -24.19 9.51 27.26
CA SER A 458 -24.04 9.25 28.70
C SER A 458 -24.99 8.18 29.26
N SER A 459 -26.06 7.84 28.53
CA SER A 459 -27.02 6.78 28.85
C SER A 459 -26.84 5.54 27.96
N ASN A 460 -25.69 5.41 27.28
CA ASN A 460 -25.37 4.35 26.31
C ASN A 460 -26.42 4.25 25.17
N ARG A 461 -27.00 5.37 24.73
CA ARG A 461 -27.88 5.42 23.55
C ARG A 461 -27.11 5.84 22.31
N PHE A 462 -27.42 5.21 21.17
CA PHE A 462 -26.87 5.57 19.87
C PHE A 462 -27.55 6.80 19.28
N ASN A 463 -28.85 7.01 19.51
CA ASN A 463 -29.65 8.10 18.94
C ASN A 463 -29.68 8.07 17.39
N PRO A 464 -30.22 7.01 16.75
CA PRO A 464 -30.11 6.78 15.31
C PRO A 464 -30.71 7.89 14.43
N ASN A 465 -31.79 8.53 14.89
CA ASN A 465 -32.52 9.58 14.16
C ASN A 465 -32.04 10.99 14.50
N GLN A 466 -31.01 11.14 15.33
CA GLN A 466 -30.45 12.45 15.65
C GLN A 466 -29.88 13.08 14.38
N ILE A 467 -30.27 14.32 14.09
CA ILE A 467 -29.68 15.13 13.05
C ILE A 467 -28.29 15.58 13.50
N MET A 468 -27.29 15.36 12.64
CA MET A 468 -25.91 15.71 12.94
C MET A 468 -25.60 17.15 12.56
N THR A 469 -24.95 17.86 13.47
CA THR A 469 -24.32 19.14 13.13
C THR A 469 -23.07 18.91 12.29
N ARG A 470 -22.60 19.96 11.60
CA ARG A 470 -21.34 19.90 10.84
C ARG A 470 -20.15 19.57 11.74
N ALA A 471 -20.13 20.07 12.96
CA ALA A 471 -19.12 19.74 13.97
C ALA A 471 -19.14 18.24 14.35
N GLU A 472 -20.31 17.69 14.65
CA GLU A 472 -20.47 16.27 15.00
C GLU A 472 -20.06 15.34 13.84
N ALA A 473 -20.48 15.68 12.63
CA ALA A 473 -20.14 14.91 11.43
C ALA A 473 -18.63 14.96 11.13
N SER A 474 -18.00 16.12 11.36
CA SER A 474 -16.54 16.29 11.23
C SER A 474 -15.78 15.44 12.24
N ALA A 475 -16.20 15.45 13.51
CA ALA A 475 -15.61 14.60 14.54
C ALA A 475 -15.74 13.10 14.18
N MET A 476 -16.88 12.69 13.65
CA MET A 476 -17.10 11.29 13.22
C MET A 476 -16.22 10.92 12.02
N LEU A 477 -16.07 11.81 11.04
CA LEU A 477 -15.20 11.58 9.88
C LEU A 477 -13.72 11.53 10.28
N VAL A 478 -13.29 12.32 11.27
CA VAL A 478 -11.92 12.22 11.81
C VAL A 478 -11.69 10.89 12.52
N ARG A 479 -12.67 10.36 13.28
CA ARG A 479 -12.54 9.01 13.87
C ARG A 479 -12.38 7.94 12.79
N PHE A 480 -13.12 8.04 11.70
CA PHE A 480 -12.94 7.18 10.53
C PHE A 480 -11.52 7.29 9.93
N LEU A 481 -10.99 8.51 9.77
CA LEU A 481 -9.62 8.70 9.30
C LEU A 481 -8.58 8.16 10.30
N GLN A 482 -8.81 8.31 11.61
CA GLN A 482 -7.94 7.77 12.65
C GLN A 482 -7.91 6.24 12.64
N PHE A 483 -9.04 5.58 12.41
CA PHE A 483 -9.10 4.13 12.26
C PHE A 483 -8.24 3.65 11.08
N LEU A 484 -8.33 4.35 9.93
CA LEU A 484 -7.48 4.07 8.77
C LEU A 484 -5.99 4.39 9.01
N GLU A 485 -5.71 5.44 9.80
CA GLU A 485 -4.35 5.90 10.14
C GLU A 485 -3.66 5.02 11.18
N ARG A 486 -4.38 4.41 12.12
CA ARG A 486 -3.76 3.72 13.27
C ARG A 486 -4.09 2.25 13.31
N ASP A 487 -5.36 1.92 13.40
CA ASP A 487 -5.79 0.56 13.74
C ASP A 487 -5.57 -0.40 12.56
N LEU A 488 -5.87 0.04 11.35
CA LEU A 488 -5.62 -0.77 10.17
C LEU A 488 -4.12 -0.94 9.89
N GLN A 489 -3.33 0.12 10.09
CA GLN A 489 -1.88 0.05 9.94
C GLN A 489 -1.27 -0.92 10.94
N ARG A 490 -1.74 -0.87 12.19
CA ARG A 490 -1.27 -1.74 13.25
C ARG A 490 -1.55 -3.20 12.94
N ASP A 491 -2.74 -3.52 12.46
CA ASP A 491 -3.11 -4.91 12.17
C ASP A 491 -2.19 -5.55 11.12
N TYR A 492 -1.94 -4.84 10.02
CA TYR A 492 -1.12 -5.39 8.93
C TYR A 492 0.39 -5.26 9.16
N ARG A 493 0.84 -4.29 9.96
CA ARG A 493 2.26 -4.13 10.29
C ARG A 493 2.67 -4.99 11.48
N GLU A 494 1.83 -5.09 12.51
CA GLU A 494 2.20 -5.75 13.76
C GLU A 494 1.61 -7.17 13.86
N ASN A 495 0.34 -7.37 13.52
CA ASN A 495 -0.29 -8.69 13.74
C ASN A 495 0.03 -9.68 12.62
N ILE A 496 0.07 -9.26 11.36
CA ILE A 496 0.42 -10.16 10.25
C ILE A 496 1.88 -10.63 10.32
N ILE A 497 2.77 -9.82 10.89
CA ILE A 497 4.17 -10.20 11.12
C ILE A 497 4.31 -11.22 12.27
N LEU A 498 3.31 -11.32 13.16
CA LEU A 498 3.35 -12.13 14.38
C LEU A 498 2.51 -13.42 14.34
N TYR A 499 1.79 -13.69 13.23
CA TYR A 499 1.08 -14.96 13.02
C TYR A 499 1.79 -15.81 11.98
N ASN A 500 2.98 -16.29 12.31
CA ASN A 500 3.50 -17.59 11.88
C ASN A 500 4.41 -18.16 12.96
#